data_AF-A0AA38LED8-F1
#
_entry.id   AF-A0AA38LED8-F1
#
_cell.length_a   1.000
_cell.length_b   1.000
_cell.length_c   1.000
_cell.angle_alpha   90.00
_cell.angle_beta   90.00
_cell.angle_gamma   90.00
#
_symmetry.space_group_name_H-M   'P 1'
#
loop_
_entity.id
_entity.type
_entity.pdbx_description
1 polymer ?
#
loop_
_entity_poly.entity_id
_entity_poly.type
_entity_poly.pdbx_seq_one_letter_code
_entity_poly.pdbx_strand_id
1 'polypeptide(L)'
;KYYDKLTVAGHGQGLKVKQTGEMGKGIFAERDFQEDELVLQDRMLVGAQHFSNKGDSFVCNFCFCYIGSIELQIGRRLFLRSINKENGDGLHHQHSLQCSDKKTKMGLHIPEELVESLLNGKLSLPYSEKFPLPSVTNCIGGCSDEHYCSTSCAEAAWETFHSILCTGERSLCKNKAGLLDFKQHADETNDIFHVVAQVISTVILKSRKAKKNPQFSWSEVLNIWEPFAMGYKRLWWDCVALPDDIDPIEEPQFRKEIKELAWTSLQLLKGAIFEDESAPLFSLQVYGNIIGMFELNNLDLVVASPVEDYFIYIDDLPHSEKTEAEQMTRPLLEALGDDYATCCE
;
A
#
# COMPACT_ATOMS: atom_id res chain seq x y z
N LYS A 1 -24.52 -7.87 -9.64
CA LYS A 1 -25.03 -7.13 -8.47
C LYS A 1 -24.09 -6.00 -8.02
N TYR A 2 -22.80 -6.25 -7.72
CA TYR A 2 -21.85 -5.17 -7.40
C TYR A 2 -21.75 -4.10 -8.51
N TYR A 3 -21.35 -4.49 -9.73
CA TYR A 3 -21.24 -3.57 -10.86
C TYR A 3 -22.59 -2.94 -11.26
N ASP A 4 -23.70 -3.66 -11.13
CA ASP A 4 -25.03 -3.08 -11.35
C ASP A 4 -25.30 -1.92 -10.38
N LYS A 5 -24.87 -2.02 -9.12
CA LYS A 5 -24.98 -0.92 -8.15
C LYS A 5 -24.10 0.28 -8.56
N LEU A 6 -22.90 0.04 -9.08
CA LEU A 6 -22.03 1.10 -9.60
C LEU A 6 -22.67 1.79 -10.81
N THR A 7 -23.22 1.03 -11.75
CA THR A 7 -23.94 1.54 -12.91
C THR A 7 -25.15 2.38 -12.49
N VAL A 8 -25.95 1.92 -11.52
CA VAL A 8 -27.08 2.69 -10.96
C VAL A 8 -26.62 3.97 -10.28
N ALA A 9 -25.45 3.96 -9.63
CA ALA A 9 -24.84 5.15 -9.03
C ALA A 9 -24.18 6.09 -10.06
N GLY A 10 -24.20 5.74 -11.35
CA GLY A 10 -23.63 6.55 -12.44
C GLY A 10 -22.14 6.34 -12.67
N HIS A 11 -21.52 5.37 -12.02
CA HIS A 11 -20.07 5.14 -12.05
C HIS A 11 -19.61 4.07 -13.06
N GLY A 12 -20.50 3.62 -13.95
CA GLY A 12 -20.18 2.58 -14.93
C GLY A 12 -21.29 2.44 -15.97
N GLN A 13 -21.76 3.57 -16.50
CA GLN A 13 -22.88 3.61 -17.43
C GLN A 13 -22.51 3.01 -18.78
N GLY A 14 -23.28 2.01 -19.22
CA GLY A 14 -22.98 1.29 -20.45
C GLY A 14 -21.96 0.15 -20.26
N LEU A 15 -21.72 -0.29 -19.03
CA LEU A 15 -20.96 -1.49 -18.73
C LEU A 15 -21.84 -2.62 -18.22
N LYS A 16 -21.47 -3.86 -18.56
CA LYS A 16 -22.13 -5.06 -18.05
C LYS A 16 -21.17 -6.21 -17.82
N VAL A 17 -21.37 -6.90 -16.70
CA VAL A 17 -20.63 -8.13 -16.41
C VAL A 17 -21.25 -9.28 -17.20
N LYS A 18 -20.44 -10.01 -17.97
CA LYS A 18 -20.85 -11.23 -18.68
C LYS A 18 -19.89 -12.37 -18.34
N GLN A 19 -20.41 -13.59 -18.33
CA GLN A 19 -19.60 -14.80 -18.23
C GLN A 19 -19.19 -15.22 -19.63
N THR A 20 -17.92 -15.54 -19.81
CA THR A 20 -17.33 -16.12 -21.01
C THR A 20 -16.96 -17.58 -20.74
N GLY A 21 -16.89 -18.40 -21.80
CA GLY A 21 -16.50 -19.81 -21.67
C GLY A 21 -15.04 -20.00 -21.31
N GLU A 22 -14.16 -19.10 -21.77
CA GLU A 22 -12.70 -19.26 -21.67
C GLU A 22 -12.08 -18.46 -20.51
N MET A 23 -12.51 -17.20 -20.32
CA MET A 23 -11.85 -16.25 -19.41
C MET A 23 -12.65 -16.00 -18.11
N GLY A 24 -13.75 -16.73 -17.90
CA GLY A 24 -14.62 -16.50 -16.76
C GLY A 24 -15.43 -15.20 -16.90
N LYS A 25 -15.55 -14.42 -15.82
CA LYS A 25 -16.32 -13.17 -15.82
C LYS A 25 -15.49 -12.02 -16.39
N GLY A 26 -16.09 -11.21 -17.26
CA GLY A 26 -15.50 -9.97 -17.78
C GLY A 26 -16.51 -8.82 -17.76
N ILE A 27 -15.98 -7.60 -17.86
CA ILE A 27 -16.78 -6.37 -18.03
C ILE A 27 -16.80 -6.02 -19.51
N PHE A 28 -17.98 -5.77 -20.06
CA PHE A 28 -18.21 -5.50 -21.47
C PHE A 28 -18.93 -4.16 -21.65
N ALA A 29 -18.56 -3.43 -22.69
CA ALA A 29 -19.31 -2.28 -23.16
C ALA A 29 -20.66 -2.71 -23.76
N GLU A 30 -21.72 -1.97 -23.43
CA GLU A 30 -23.07 -2.05 -24.02
C GLU A 30 -23.38 -0.85 -24.92
N ARG A 31 -22.45 0.09 -25.05
CA ARG A 31 -22.48 1.23 -25.95
C ARG A 31 -21.07 1.59 -26.38
N ASP A 32 -20.96 2.45 -27.38
CA ASP A 32 -19.69 3.06 -27.74
C ASP A 32 -19.28 4.11 -26.69
N PHE A 33 -17.97 4.17 -26.42
CA PHE A 33 -17.33 5.21 -25.61
C PHE A 33 -16.47 6.08 -26.52
N GLN A 34 -16.42 7.38 -26.25
CA GLN A 34 -15.47 8.27 -26.92
C GLN A 34 -14.08 8.17 -26.30
N GLU A 35 -13.06 8.61 -27.03
CA GLU A 35 -11.72 8.82 -26.47
C GLU A 35 -11.80 9.78 -25.27
N ASP A 36 -10.99 9.51 -24.24
CA ASP A 36 -10.96 10.23 -22.94
C ASP A 36 -12.27 10.20 -22.13
N GLU A 37 -13.28 9.43 -22.54
CA GLU A 37 -14.51 9.28 -21.77
C GLU A 37 -14.28 8.42 -20.51
N LEU A 38 -14.74 8.89 -19.35
CA LEU A 38 -14.72 8.11 -18.12
C LEU A 38 -15.64 6.87 -18.23
N VAL A 39 -15.03 5.71 -18.41
CA VAL A 39 -15.74 4.44 -18.60
C VAL A 39 -16.25 3.85 -17.27
N LEU A 40 -15.41 3.84 -16.24
CA LEU A 40 -15.68 3.27 -14.93
C LEU A 40 -15.01 4.13 -13.87
N GLN A 41 -15.76 4.43 -12.82
CA GLN A 41 -15.23 4.96 -11.58
C GLN A 41 -15.52 3.94 -10.48
N ASP A 42 -14.52 3.58 -9.69
CA ASP A 42 -14.73 2.71 -8.54
C ASP A 42 -13.93 3.23 -7.35
N ARG A 43 -14.41 2.89 -6.16
CA ARG A 43 -13.73 3.20 -4.92
C ARG A 43 -12.85 2.01 -4.54
N MET A 44 -11.57 2.31 -4.30
CA MET A 44 -10.65 1.37 -3.71
C MET A 44 -11.21 0.81 -2.38
N LEU A 45 -11.35 -0.51 -2.31
CA LEU A 45 -11.93 -1.20 -1.15
C LEU A 45 -10.91 -1.39 -0.03
N VAL A 46 -9.69 -1.73 -0.41
CA VAL A 46 -8.49 -1.90 0.41
C VAL A 46 -7.26 -1.57 -0.44
N GLY A 47 -6.16 -1.24 0.21
CA GLY A 47 -4.87 -1.01 -0.44
C GLY A 47 -3.79 -0.86 0.62
N ALA A 48 -2.54 -1.08 0.26
CA ALA A 48 -1.41 -0.82 1.13
C ALA A 48 -0.27 -0.23 0.31
N GLN A 49 0.48 0.68 0.92
CA GLN A 49 1.78 1.06 0.41
C GLN A 49 2.74 -0.11 0.66
N HIS A 50 3.50 -0.51 -0.36
CA HIS A 50 4.56 -1.49 -0.23
C HIS A 50 5.56 -1.07 0.87
N PHE A 51 6.01 -2.00 1.70
CA PHE A 51 6.82 -1.73 2.88
C PHE A 51 8.13 -1.04 2.51
N SER A 52 8.80 -1.49 1.45
CA SER A 52 10.01 -0.82 0.94
C SER A 52 9.76 0.65 0.57
N ASN A 53 8.57 0.97 0.06
CA ASN A 53 8.22 2.31 -0.42
C ASN A 53 7.98 3.27 0.74
N LYS A 54 7.71 2.79 1.96
CA LYS A 54 7.52 3.65 3.15
C LYS A 54 8.76 4.46 3.49
N GLY A 55 9.94 4.00 3.05
CA GLY A 55 11.20 4.73 3.21
C GLY A 55 11.40 5.86 2.21
N ASP A 56 10.87 5.69 0.99
CA ASP A 56 11.07 6.64 -0.10
C ASP A 56 9.91 7.63 -0.26
N SER A 57 8.69 7.23 0.12
CA SER A 57 7.48 8.02 -0.05
C SER A 57 6.69 8.09 1.24
N PHE A 58 6.43 9.31 1.71
CA PHE A 58 5.60 9.53 2.88
C PHE A 58 4.18 9.94 2.45
N VAL A 59 3.25 8.99 2.57
CA VAL A 59 1.90 9.11 2.01
C VAL A 59 0.82 8.86 3.06
N CYS A 60 -0.41 9.26 2.74
CA CYS A 60 -1.59 8.93 3.51
C CYS A 60 -1.91 7.43 3.43
N ASN A 61 -2.03 6.74 4.57
CA ASN A 61 -2.36 5.31 4.62
C ASN A 61 -3.85 4.97 4.34
N PHE A 62 -4.54 5.85 3.60
CA PHE A 62 -5.92 5.62 3.19
C PHE A 62 -6.16 5.98 1.72
N CYS A 63 -5.68 7.15 1.29
CA CYS A 63 -5.82 7.60 -0.10
C CYS A 63 -4.50 7.64 -0.88
N PHE A 64 -3.37 7.32 -0.25
CA PHE A 64 -2.04 7.22 -0.85
C PHE A 64 -1.50 8.50 -1.51
N CYS A 65 -2.11 9.66 -1.28
CA CYS A 65 -1.49 10.92 -1.66
C CYS A 65 -0.28 11.22 -0.76
N TYR A 66 0.74 11.89 -1.32
CA TYR A 66 1.86 12.43 -0.56
C TYR A 66 1.40 13.43 0.50
N ILE A 67 2.08 13.47 1.64
CA ILE A 67 1.75 14.35 2.78
C ILE A 67 3.01 15.04 3.33
N GLY A 68 2.84 16.14 4.06
CA GLY A 68 3.94 16.91 4.64
C GLY A 68 4.42 18.06 3.75
N SER A 69 5.69 18.04 3.38
CA SER A 69 6.31 19.03 2.49
C SER A 69 7.43 18.38 1.66
N ILE A 70 7.91 19.05 0.62
CA ILE A 70 9.05 18.57 -0.17
C ILE A 70 10.26 18.30 0.72
N GLU A 71 10.52 19.19 1.69
CA GLU A 71 11.60 19.04 2.66
C GLU A 71 11.43 17.80 3.51
N LEU A 72 10.22 17.53 4.01
CA LEU A 72 9.95 16.35 4.80
C LEU A 72 10.15 15.06 3.98
N GLN A 73 9.71 15.03 2.71
CA GLN A 73 9.91 13.88 1.82
C GLN A 73 11.40 13.61 1.61
N ILE A 74 12.18 14.63 1.24
CA ILE A 74 13.63 14.52 1.03
C ILE A 74 14.33 14.12 2.33
N GLY A 75 14.02 14.80 3.44
CA GLY A 75 14.62 14.56 4.75
C GLY A 75 14.40 13.13 5.24
N ARG A 76 13.18 12.60 5.12
CA ARG A 76 12.85 11.21 5.51
C ARG A 76 13.67 10.20 4.71
N ARG A 77 13.77 10.41 3.40
CA ARG A 77 14.50 9.50 2.52
C ARG A 77 16.00 9.50 2.80
N LEU A 78 16.59 10.67 3.02
CA LEU A 78 18.01 10.79 3.39
C LEU A 78 18.29 10.14 4.75
N PHE A 79 17.42 10.36 5.73
CA PHE A 79 17.54 9.78 7.08
C PHE A 79 17.44 8.25 7.07
N LEU A 80 16.47 7.67 6.35
CA LEU A 80 16.32 6.22 6.31
C LEU A 80 17.45 5.54 5.53
N ARG A 81 17.99 6.22 4.50
CA ARG A 81 19.20 5.76 3.81
C ARG A 81 20.45 5.78 4.69
N SER A 82 20.61 6.76 5.59
CA SER A 82 21.76 6.76 6.51
C SER A 82 21.67 5.62 7.52
N ILE A 83 20.49 5.36 8.09
CA ILE A 83 20.25 4.22 9.00
C ILE A 83 20.56 2.89 8.30
N ASN A 84 20.07 2.70 7.08
CA ASN A 84 20.29 1.45 6.33
C ASN A 84 21.76 1.22 5.98
N LYS A 85 22.56 2.27 5.78
CA LYS A 85 24.01 2.18 5.56
C LYS A 85 24.76 1.81 6.84
N GLU A 86 24.35 2.34 7.99
CA GLU A 86 24.96 2.04 9.29
C GLU A 86 24.67 0.61 9.76
N ASN A 87 23.48 0.10 9.46
CA ASN A 87 23.07 -1.26 9.82
C ASN A 87 23.69 -2.36 8.94
N GLY A 88 24.51 -2.00 7.94
CA GLY A 88 25.26 -2.95 7.12
C GLY A 88 24.38 -3.96 6.38
N ASP A 89 23.82 -3.55 5.23
CA ASP A 89 23.30 -4.43 4.16
C ASP A 89 22.42 -5.60 4.67
N GLY A 90 21.20 -5.29 5.13
CA GLY A 90 20.30 -6.28 5.76
C GLY A 90 18.94 -6.50 5.08
N LEU A 91 18.59 -5.80 4.01
CA LEU A 91 17.28 -5.94 3.32
C LEU A 91 17.42 -5.78 1.80
N HIS A 92 18.18 -6.67 1.17
CA HIS A 92 17.99 -6.97 -0.25
C HIS A 92 16.92 -8.06 -0.36
N HIS A 93 15.63 -7.68 -0.38
CA HIS A 93 14.62 -8.60 -0.91
C HIS A 93 14.85 -8.73 -2.42
N GLN A 94 15.35 -9.90 -2.81
CA GLN A 94 15.43 -10.36 -4.18
C GLN A 94 14.02 -10.53 -4.73
N HIS A 95 13.55 -9.58 -5.52
CA HIS A 95 12.77 -9.82 -6.74
C HIS A 95 12.61 -8.50 -7.51
N SER A 96 13.70 -8.01 -8.10
CA SER A 96 13.59 -7.14 -9.28
C SER A 96 14.71 -7.53 -10.23
N LEU A 97 14.31 -7.72 -11.48
CA LEU A 97 15.08 -8.25 -12.57
C LEU A 97 16.38 -7.46 -12.77
N GLN A 98 17.45 -8.20 -13.08
CA GLN A 98 18.75 -7.64 -13.41
C GLN A 98 18.64 -6.66 -14.60
N CYS A 99 18.99 -5.40 -14.37
CA CYS A 99 19.63 -4.59 -15.40
C CYS A 99 20.59 -3.54 -14.82
N SER A 100 21.85 -3.65 -15.25
CA SER A 100 22.85 -2.59 -15.42
C SER A 100 23.69 -2.13 -14.20
N ASP A 101 24.96 -2.55 -14.24
CA ASP A 101 26.18 -1.87 -13.77
C ASP A 101 26.07 -0.84 -12.62
N LYS A 102 26.02 -1.32 -11.37
CA LYS A 102 26.27 -0.48 -10.19
C LYS A 102 27.75 -0.13 -10.08
N LYS A 103 28.16 0.98 -10.70
CA LYS A 103 29.31 1.74 -10.21
C LYS A 103 28.93 2.29 -8.83
N THR A 104 29.67 1.89 -7.81
CA THR A 104 29.57 2.38 -6.44
C THR A 104 29.85 3.89 -6.42
N LYS A 105 28.83 4.73 -6.67
CA LYS A 105 28.90 6.18 -6.41
C LYS A 105 29.01 6.33 -4.89
N MET A 106 30.18 6.77 -4.44
CA MET A 106 30.44 7.20 -3.07
C MET A 106 29.42 8.31 -2.75
N GLY A 107 28.37 7.98 -1.99
CA GLY A 107 27.29 8.92 -1.69
C GLY A 107 27.83 10.15 -0.98
N LEU A 108 27.47 11.34 -1.46
CA LEU A 108 27.78 12.60 -0.79
C LEU A 108 27.23 12.57 0.65
N HIS A 109 28.10 12.88 1.61
CA HIS A 109 27.73 12.95 3.02
C HIS A 109 26.98 14.26 3.28
N ILE A 110 25.67 14.19 3.43
CA ILE A 110 24.84 15.33 3.86
C ILE A 110 24.99 15.50 5.38
N PRO A 111 25.27 16.72 5.89
CA PRO A 111 25.35 16.96 7.34
C PRO A 111 24.05 16.56 8.05
N GLU A 112 24.16 15.89 9.20
CA GLU A 112 23.00 15.45 9.99
C GLU A 112 22.09 16.62 10.39
N GLU A 113 22.67 17.77 10.76
CA GLU A 113 21.93 19.00 11.06
C GLU A 113 21.04 19.49 9.90
N LEU A 114 21.49 19.27 8.65
CA LEU A 114 20.72 19.62 7.46
C LEU A 114 19.53 18.68 7.29
N VAL A 115 19.73 17.36 7.48
CA VAL A 115 18.65 16.36 7.45
C VAL A 115 17.63 16.63 8.55
N GLU A 116 18.08 16.90 9.78
CA GLU A 116 17.19 17.25 10.88
C GLU A 116 16.38 18.51 10.58
N SER A 117 17.00 19.53 9.98
CA SER A 117 16.33 20.79 9.62
C SER A 117 15.25 20.60 8.55
N LEU A 118 15.45 19.64 7.62
CA LEU A 118 14.42 19.23 6.67
C LEU A 118 13.26 18.49 7.37
N LEU A 119 13.58 17.53 8.24
CA LEU A 119 12.59 16.70 8.95
C LEU A 119 11.68 17.50 9.90
N ASN A 120 12.22 18.51 10.57
CA ASN A 120 11.48 19.33 11.53
C ASN A 120 10.87 20.61 10.91
N GLY A 121 11.05 20.82 9.60
CA GLY A 121 10.52 21.98 8.88
C GLY A 121 11.19 23.31 9.24
N LYS A 122 12.40 23.30 9.80
CA LYS A 122 13.19 24.53 10.05
C LYS A 122 13.84 25.07 8.78
N LEU A 123 14.10 24.21 7.80
CA LEU A 123 14.59 24.59 6.48
C LEU A 123 13.45 24.61 5.48
N SER A 124 13.39 25.67 4.67
CA SER A 124 12.51 25.77 3.51
C SER A 124 13.40 25.80 2.27
N LEU A 125 13.13 24.92 1.32
CA LEU A 125 13.85 24.89 0.06
C LEU A 125 13.31 25.96 -0.91
N PRO A 126 14.14 26.50 -1.81
CA PRO A 126 13.69 27.49 -2.79
C PRO A 126 12.55 26.94 -3.65
N TYR A 127 11.47 27.71 -3.82
CA TYR A 127 10.31 27.38 -4.66
C TYR A 127 9.48 26.16 -4.21
N SER A 128 9.74 25.58 -3.04
CA SER A 128 8.97 24.43 -2.54
C SER A 128 7.51 24.77 -2.25
N GLU A 129 7.18 26.05 -2.04
CA GLU A 129 5.81 26.53 -1.86
C GLU A 129 4.91 26.32 -3.08
N LYS A 130 5.50 26.08 -4.26
CA LYS A 130 4.78 25.75 -5.50
C LYS A 130 4.28 24.30 -5.55
N PHE A 131 4.74 23.47 -4.63
CA PHE A 131 4.40 22.05 -4.52
C PHE A 131 3.70 21.76 -3.18
N PRO A 132 2.53 22.36 -2.93
CA PRO A 132 1.84 22.20 -1.66
C PRO A 132 1.38 20.75 -1.47
N LEU A 133 1.74 20.16 -0.33
CA LEU A 133 1.26 18.85 0.09
C LEU A 133 0.30 18.98 1.28
N PRO A 134 -0.70 18.09 1.42
CA PRO A 134 -1.54 18.03 2.61
C PRO A 134 -0.73 17.89 3.90
N SER A 135 -1.21 18.49 4.97
CA SER A 135 -0.57 18.36 6.28
C SER A 135 -0.66 16.93 6.84
N VAL A 136 0.25 16.61 7.76
CA VAL A 136 0.33 15.29 8.39
C VAL A 136 -0.66 15.22 9.55
N THR A 137 -1.58 14.27 9.46
CA THR A 137 -2.49 13.88 10.55
C THR A 137 -2.05 12.53 11.12
N ASN A 138 -1.80 12.49 12.43
CA ASN A 138 -1.38 11.26 13.11
C ASN A 138 -2.54 10.27 13.28
N CYS A 139 -2.20 9.00 13.45
CA CYS A 139 -3.18 7.96 13.73
C CYS A 139 -4.04 8.23 14.98
N ILE A 140 -5.35 8.01 14.85
CA ILE A 140 -6.32 8.07 15.96
C ILE A 140 -5.94 7.08 17.06
N GLY A 141 -5.46 5.89 16.71
CA GLY A 141 -4.98 4.89 17.68
C GLY A 141 -3.68 5.27 18.38
N GLY A 142 -2.91 6.22 17.85
CA GLY A 142 -1.63 6.64 18.39
C GLY A 142 -0.45 5.73 18.03
N CYS A 143 -0.55 4.92 16.95
CA CYS A 143 0.63 4.24 16.43
C CYS A 143 1.51 5.22 15.64
N SER A 144 2.81 4.96 15.63
CA SER A 144 3.82 5.70 14.86
C SER A 144 3.82 5.36 13.38
N ASP A 145 3.22 4.24 13.00
CA ASP A 145 3.43 3.66 11.67
C ASP A 145 2.56 4.34 10.60
N GLU A 146 1.35 4.79 10.98
CA GLU A 146 0.32 5.21 10.02
C GLU A 146 -0.02 6.69 10.14
N HIS A 147 0.00 7.37 9.00
CA HIS A 147 -0.23 8.80 8.88
C HIS A 147 -1.25 9.08 7.79
N TYR A 148 -1.92 10.23 7.88
CA TYR A 148 -3.05 10.57 7.02
C TYR A 148 -2.96 12.02 6.55
N CYS A 149 -3.56 12.33 5.40
CA CYS A 149 -3.62 13.68 4.86
C CYS A 149 -4.69 14.57 5.54
N SER A 150 -5.57 13.98 6.35
CA SER A 150 -6.66 14.68 7.01
C SER A 150 -7.29 13.82 8.12
N THR A 151 -8.02 14.48 9.03
CA THR A 151 -8.89 13.81 10.01
C THR A 151 -9.89 12.87 9.34
N SER A 152 -10.47 13.27 8.20
CA SER A 152 -11.44 12.44 7.47
C SER A 152 -10.82 11.13 6.97
N CYS A 153 -9.59 11.15 6.44
CA CYS A 153 -8.89 9.93 6.05
C CYS A 153 -8.53 9.07 7.26
N ALA A 154 -8.08 9.69 8.37
CA ALA A 154 -7.76 8.97 9.60
C ALA A 154 -9.00 8.26 10.19
N GLU A 155 -10.14 8.95 10.23
CA GLU A 155 -11.42 8.41 10.68
C GLU A 155 -11.93 7.31 9.74
N ALA A 156 -11.85 7.53 8.42
CA ALA A 156 -12.28 6.53 7.45
C ALA A 156 -11.45 5.24 7.54
N ALA A 157 -10.13 5.34 7.69
CA ALA A 157 -9.27 4.19 7.93
C ALA A 157 -9.61 3.50 9.26
N TRP A 158 -9.76 4.27 10.34
CA TRP A 158 -10.11 3.78 11.67
C TRP A 158 -11.41 2.98 11.70
N GLU A 159 -12.45 3.51 11.07
CA GLU A 159 -13.77 2.87 10.96
C GLU A 159 -13.77 1.67 10.02
N THR A 160 -12.95 1.70 8.97
CA THR A 160 -12.97 0.66 7.94
C THR A 160 -12.14 -0.54 8.34
N PHE A 161 -10.89 -0.38 8.76
CA PHE A 161 -10.00 -1.52 9.05
C PHE A 161 -9.01 -1.26 10.19
N HIS A 162 -8.52 -0.03 10.32
CA HIS A 162 -7.31 0.25 11.10
C HIS A 162 -7.51 0.10 12.61
N SER A 163 -8.71 0.32 13.14
CA SER A 163 -8.95 0.30 14.59
C SER A 163 -8.56 -1.01 15.29
N ILE A 164 -8.65 -2.17 14.60
CA ILE A 164 -8.21 -3.47 15.13
C ILE A 164 -6.86 -3.94 14.58
N LEU A 165 -6.30 -3.21 13.61
CA LEU A 165 -4.96 -3.41 13.05
C LEU A 165 -3.94 -2.35 13.53
N CYS A 166 -4.32 -1.57 14.55
CA CYS A 166 -3.49 -0.55 15.15
C CYS A 166 -2.68 -1.14 16.32
N THR A 167 -1.44 -0.72 16.46
CA THR A 167 -0.54 -1.08 17.57
C THR A 167 -0.49 0.01 18.66
N GLY A 168 -1.16 1.14 18.42
CA GLY A 168 -1.17 2.29 19.31
C GLY A 168 -1.94 2.07 20.62
N GLU A 169 -1.80 3.03 21.53
CA GLU A 169 -2.41 2.97 22.87
C GLU A 169 -3.93 2.85 22.82
N ARG A 170 -4.58 3.57 21.89
CA ARG A 170 -6.05 3.62 21.74
C ARG A 170 -6.58 2.54 20.77
N SER A 171 -5.76 1.57 20.39
CA SER A 171 -6.16 0.45 19.54
C SER A 171 -7.32 -0.35 20.12
N LEU A 172 -8.20 -0.85 19.24
CA LEU A 172 -9.25 -1.82 19.56
C LEU A 172 -8.78 -3.28 19.39
N CYS A 173 -7.51 -3.50 19.04
CA CYS A 173 -6.92 -4.83 18.96
C CYS A 173 -6.77 -5.43 20.38
N LYS A 174 -7.29 -6.65 20.58
CA LYS A 174 -7.24 -7.33 21.90
C LYS A 174 -5.84 -7.83 22.23
N ASN A 175 -5.08 -8.27 21.23
CA ASN A 175 -3.73 -8.80 21.39
C ASN A 175 -2.73 -8.05 20.50
N LYS A 176 -2.24 -6.91 21.02
CA LYS A 176 -1.27 -6.06 20.30
C LYS A 176 0.09 -6.73 20.06
N ALA A 177 0.52 -7.60 20.98
CA ALA A 177 1.76 -8.36 20.79
C ALA A 177 1.65 -9.31 19.59
N GLY A 178 0.57 -10.10 19.52
CA GLY A 178 0.31 -10.96 18.36
C GLY A 178 0.11 -10.19 17.06
N LEU A 179 -0.43 -8.95 17.13
CA LEU A 179 -0.51 -8.07 15.96
C LEU A 179 0.87 -7.60 15.49
N LEU A 180 1.78 -7.29 16.41
CA LEU A 180 3.17 -6.94 16.07
C LEU A 180 3.88 -8.13 15.42
N ASP A 181 3.72 -9.33 15.96
CA ASP A 181 4.28 -10.55 15.37
C ASP A 181 3.75 -10.78 13.94
N PHE A 182 2.44 -10.55 13.73
CA PHE A 182 1.84 -10.61 12.40
C PHE A 182 2.42 -9.57 11.43
N LYS A 183 2.53 -8.32 11.87
CA LYS A 183 3.07 -7.23 11.03
C LYS A 183 4.52 -7.50 10.64
N GLN A 184 5.34 -7.88 11.62
CA GLN A 184 6.74 -8.24 11.37
C GLN A 184 6.84 -9.40 10.36
N HIS A 185 6.04 -10.45 10.55
CA HIS A 185 6.00 -11.55 9.59
C HIS A 185 5.62 -11.08 8.18
N ALA A 186 4.63 -10.19 8.05
CA ALA A 186 4.23 -9.64 6.76
C ALA A 186 5.36 -8.82 6.12
N ASP A 187 5.97 -7.91 6.87
CA ASP A 187 7.07 -7.05 6.41
C ASP A 187 8.32 -7.87 5.99
N GLU A 188 8.58 -9.01 6.64
CA GLU A 188 9.73 -9.88 6.35
C GLU A 188 9.48 -10.92 5.24
N THR A 189 8.23 -11.11 4.81
CA THR A 189 7.88 -12.20 3.89
C THR A 189 7.05 -11.78 2.68
N ASN A 190 5.91 -11.11 2.89
CA ASN A 190 5.05 -10.65 1.80
C ASN A 190 4.01 -9.61 2.27
N ASP A 191 4.07 -8.42 1.67
CA ASP A 191 3.19 -7.28 1.98
C ASP A 191 1.71 -7.54 1.70
N ILE A 192 1.38 -8.50 0.84
CA ILE A 192 0.00 -8.90 0.52
C ILE A 192 -0.79 -9.25 1.78
N PHE A 193 -0.11 -9.73 2.83
CA PHE A 193 -0.74 -10.09 4.10
C PHE A 193 -1.36 -8.87 4.79
N HIS A 194 -0.76 -7.68 4.68
CA HIS A 194 -1.36 -6.46 5.20
C HIS A 194 -2.70 -6.15 4.53
N VAL A 195 -2.78 -6.30 3.20
CA VAL A 195 -4.01 -6.08 2.44
C VAL A 195 -5.07 -7.11 2.81
N VAL A 196 -4.69 -8.38 2.95
CA VAL A 196 -5.60 -9.45 3.40
C VAL A 196 -6.14 -9.17 4.80
N ALA A 197 -5.29 -8.69 5.72
CA ALA A 197 -5.71 -8.29 7.05
C ALA A 197 -6.72 -7.13 7.01
N GLN A 198 -6.56 -6.17 6.10
CA GLN A 198 -7.55 -5.10 5.90
C GLN A 198 -8.91 -5.65 5.42
N VAL A 199 -8.92 -6.62 4.50
CA VAL A 199 -10.18 -7.25 4.02
C VAL A 199 -10.92 -7.91 5.19
N ILE A 200 -10.24 -8.76 5.95
CA ILE A 200 -10.82 -9.46 7.10
C ILE A 200 -11.31 -8.46 8.14
N SER A 201 -10.48 -7.47 8.47
CA SER A 201 -10.82 -6.46 9.47
C SER A 201 -12.01 -5.61 9.05
N THR A 202 -12.11 -5.28 7.76
CA THR A 202 -13.26 -4.56 7.20
C THR A 202 -14.55 -5.32 7.39
N VAL A 203 -14.53 -6.62 7.13
CA VAL A 203 -15.72 -7.46 7.27
C VAL A 203 -16.11 -7.60 8.75
N ILE A 204 -15.13 -7.77 9.64
CA ILE A 204 -15.37 -7.82 11.10
C ILE A 204 -16.00 -6.51 11.59
N LEU A 205 -15.38 -5.36 11.30
CA LEU A 205 -15.84 -4.06 11.80
C LEU A 205 -17.21 -3.67 11.26
N LYS A 206 -17.47 -3.88 9.96
CA LYS A 206 -18.79 -3.64 9.36
C LYS A 206 -19.84 -4.59 9.94
N SER A 207 -19.50 -5.86 10.18
CA SER A 207 -20.41 -6.81 10.82
C SER A 207 -20.75 -6.42 12.26
N ARG A 208 -19.77 -5.95 13.05
CA ARG A 208 -20.02 -5.41 14.40
C ARG A 208 -20.98 -4.22 14.37
N LYS A 209 -20.83 -3.33 13.38
CA LYS A 209 -21.74 -2.17 13.21
C LYS A 209 -23.15 -2.61 12.84
N ALA A 210 -23.29 -3.56 11.90
CA ALA A 210 -24.58 -4.08 11.45
C ALA A 210 -25.33 -4.85 12.56
N LYS A 211 -24.61 -5.63 13.39
CA LYS A 211 -25.17 -6.39 14.52
C LYS A 211 -25.90 -5.54 15.57
N LYS A 212 -25.70 -4.22 15.59
CA LYS A 212 -26.49 -3.32 16.44
C LYS A 212 -27.98 -3.32 16.05
N ASN A 213 -28.32 -3.79 14.85
CA ASN A 213 -29.68 -4.01 14.40
C ASN A 213 -30.19 -5.41 14.86
N PRO A 214 -31.33 -5.50 15.57
CA PRO A 214 -31.90 -6.78 16.02
C PRO A 214 -32.29 -7.76 14.90
N GLN A 215 -32.45 -7.28 13.66
CA GLN A 215 -32.75 -8.12 12.49
C GLN A 215 -31.50 -8.70 11.83
N PHE A 216 -30.34 -8.63 12.51
CA PHE A 216 -29.08 -9.02 11.91
C PHE A 216 -29.08 -10.48 11.45
N SER A 217 -28.59 -10.71 10.24
CA SER A 217 -28.49 -12.07 9.68
C SER A 217 -27.19 -12.29 8.92
N TRP A 218 -26.83 -13.56 8.72
CA TRP A 218 -25.69 -13.94 7.89
C TRP A 218 -25.76 -13.39 6.45
N SER A 219 -26.95 -13.09 5.94
CA SER A 219 -27.11 -12.44 4.63
C SER A 219 -26.46 -11.05 4.57
N GLU A 220 -26.42 -10.32 5.69
CA GLU A 220 -25.75 -9.01 5.74
C GLU A 220 -24.23 -9.15 5.71
N VAL A 221 -23.67 -10.17 6.37
CA VAL A 221 -22.23 -10.47 6.27
C VAL A 221 -21.85 -10.80 4.82
N LEU A 222 -22.68 -11.59 4.13
CA LEU A 222 -22.48 -11.88 2.71
C LEU A 222 -22.59 -10.63 1.82
N ASN A 223 -23.50 -9.70 2.15
CA ASN A 223 -23.59 -8.41 1.45
C ASN A 223 -22.36 -7.51 1.73
N ILE A 224 -21.78 -7.57 2.92
CA ILE A 224 -20.53 -6.87 3.27
C ILE A 224 -19.34 -7.48 2.52
N TRP A 225 -19.32 -8.81 2.37
CA TRP A 225 -18.30 -9.57 1.65
C TRP A 225 -18.40 -9.43 0.12
N GLU A 226 -19.60 -9.15 -0.41
CA GLU A 226 -19.90 -9.12 -1.85
C GLU A 226 -18.86 -8.37 -2.69
N PRO A 227 -18.37 -7.17 -2.33
CA PRO A 227 -17.37 -6.46 -3.13
C PRO A 227 -16.06 -7.25 -3.30
N PHE A 228 -15.57 -7.89 -2.24
CA PHE A 228 -14.35 -8.72 -2.26
C PHE A 228 -14.57 -10.06 -2.99
N ALA A 229 -15.82 -10.47 -3.18
CA ALA A 229 -16.14 -11.69 -3.92
C ALA A 229 -16.02 -11.52 -5.44
N MET A 230 -15.91 -10.28 -5.95
CA MET A 230 -15.98 -10.00 -7.39
C MET A 230 -14.69 -10.28 -8.16
N GLY A 231 -13.52 -10.08 -7.52
CA GLY A 231 -12.22 -10.32 -8.16
C GLY A 231 -12.02 -11.78 -8.54
N TYR A 232 -11.38 -12.02 -9.70
CA TYR A 232 -10.94 -13.36 -10.08
C TYR A 232 -9.95 -13.87 -9.03
N LYS A 233 -10.10 -15.11 -8.57
CA LYS A 233 -9.30 -15.63 -7.46
C LYS A 233 -9.12 -17.14 -7.57
N ARG A 234 -7.96 -17.59 -7.13
CA ARG A 234 -7.59 -18.98 -6.89
C ARG A 234 -6.85 -19.04 -5.55
N LEU A 235 -6.53 -20.24 -5.08
CA LEU A 235 -5.65 -20.38 -3.92
C LEU A 235 -4.25 -19.91 -4.30
N TRP A 236 -3.65 -19.05 -3.48
CA TRP A 236 -2.35 -18.45 -3.76
C TRP A 236 -1.28 -19.47 -4.15
N TRP A 237 -1.14 -20.55 -3.37
CA TRP A 237 -0.17 -21.60 -3.67
C TRP A 237 -0.45 -22.29 -5.02
N ASP A 238 -1.68 -22.29 -5.55
CA ASP A 238 -1.98 -22.89 -6.86
C ASP A 238 -1.75 -21.92 -8.04
N CYS A 239 -1.51 -20.63 -7.78
CA CYS A 239 -1.51 -19.59 -8.82
C CYS A 239 -0.36 -18.60 -8.78
N VAL A 240 0.40 -18.52 -7.68
CA VAL A 240 1.65 -17.74 -7.62
C VAL A 240 2.59 -18.19 -8.74
N ALA A 241 3.31 -17.25 -9.36
CA ALA A 241 4.29 -17.59 -10.38
C ALA A 241 5.39 -18.47 -9.78
N LEU A 242 5.90 -19.43 -10.56
CA LEU A 242 7.10 -20.15 -10.18
C LEU A 242 8.30 -19.25 -10.48
N PRO A 243 9.17 -18.94 -9.51
CA PRO A 243 10.41 -18.21 -9.76
C PRO A 243 11.28 -18.90 -10.82
N ASP A 244 12.00 -18.12 -11.62
CA ASP A 244 12.82 -18.62 -12.73
C ASP A 244 13.98 -19.54 -12.28
N ASP A 245 14.38 -19.43 -11.01
CA ASP A 245 15.46 -20.19 -10.38
C ASP A 245 15.00 -21.52 -9.75
N ILE A 246 13.69 -21.82 -9.74
CA ILE A 246 13.17 -23.08 -9.22
C ILE A 246 13.01 -24.09 -10.36
N ASP A 247 13.66 -25.26 -10.22
CA ASP A 247 13.49 -26.36 -11.18
C ASP A 247 12.03 -26.87 -11.14
N PRO A 248 11.37 -27.14 -12.28
CA PRO A 248 10.03 -27.71 -12.32
C PRO A 248 9.83 -28.97 -11.46
N ILE A 249 10.89 -29.75 -11.19
CA ILE A 249 10.86 -30.91 -10.28
C ILE A 249 10.59 -30.49 -8.83
N GLU A 250 11.01 -29.29 -8.43
CA GLU A 250 10.87 -28.73 -7.08
C GLU A 250 9.55 -27.97 -6.87
N GLU A 251 8.77 -27.73 -7.93
CA GLU A 251 7.49 -27.02 -7.86
C GLU A 251 6.58 -27.56 -6.73
N PRO A 252 6.36 -28.88 -6.55
CA PRO A 252 5.49 -29.36 -5.47
C PRO A 252 5.94 -28.94 -4.07
N GLN A 253 7.26 -28.82 -3.84
CA GLN A 253 7.83 -28.38 -2.58
C GLN A 253 7.66 -26.87 -2.41
N PHE A 254 7.94 -26.07 -3.43
CA PHE A 254 7.68 -24.63 -3.44
C PHE A 254 6.21 -24.32 -3.11
N ARG A 255 5.28 -25.00 -3.79
CA ARG A 255 3.82 -24.85 -3.58
C ARG A 255 3.41 -25.15 -2.13
N LYS A 256 4.06 -26.15 -1.51
CA LYS A 256 3.86 -26.49 -0.10
C LYS A 256 4.38 -25.39 0.82
N GLU A 257 5.55 -24.83 0.55
CA GLU A 257 6.14 -23.74 1.34
C GLU A 257 5.27 -22.48 1.30
N ILE A 258 4.79 -22.08 0.12
CA ILE A 258 3.85 -20.96 -0.02
C ILE A 258 2.57 -21.17 0.79
N LYS A 259 2.06 -22.41 0.82
CA LYS A 259 0.88 -22.76 1.62
C LYS A 259 1.15 -22.69 3.12
N GLU A 260 2.31 -23.16 3.59
CA GLU A 260 2.72 -23.05 5.00
C GLU A 260 2.95 -21.59 5.41
N LEU A 261 3.47 -20.76 4.51
CA LEU A 261 3.63 -19.33 4.72
C LEU A 261 2.26 -18.65 4.94
N ALA A 262 1.30 -18.92 4.06
CA ALA A 262 -0.07 -18.44 4.24
C ALA A 262 -0.73 -18.95 5.53
N TRP A 263 -0.46 -20.20 5.93
CA TRP A 263 -0.95 -20.76 7.19
C TRP A 263 -0.38 -20.03 8.40
N THR A 264 0.93 -19.76 8.39
CA THR A 264 1.64 -19.07 9.48
C THR A 264 1.08 -17.66 9.66
N SER A 265 1.02 -16.91 8.57
CA SER A 265 0.43 -15.56 8.54
C SER A 265 -1.01 -15.54 9.06
N LEU A 266 -1.84 -16.50 8.62
CA LEU A 266 -3.21 -16.65 9.14
C LEU A 266 -3.26 -16.93 10.64
N GLN A 267 -2.40 -17.79 11.18
CA GLN A 267 -2.39 -18.07 12.63
C GLN A 267 -2.00 -16.84 13.44
N LEU A 268 -1.01 -16.07 12.98
CA LEU A 268 -0.60 -14.82 13.63
C LEU A 268 -1.75 -13.81 13.63
N LEU A 269 -2.38 -13.57 12.47
CA LEU A 269 -3.53 -12.66 12.39
C LEU A 269 -4.70 -13.13 13.26
N LYS A 270 -4.98 -14.44 13.26
CA LYS A 270 -6.00 -15.05 14.12
C LYS A 270 -5.69 -14.81 15.60
N GLY A 271 -4.44 -15.02 16.01
CA GLY A 271 -3.99 -14.75 17.37
C GLY A 271 -4.15 -13.29 17.80
N ALA A 272 -4.15 -12.36 16.84
CA ALA A 272 -4.29 -10.93 17.07
C ALA A 272 -5.76 -10.45 17.18
N ILE A 273 -6.60 -10.81 16.20
CA ILE A 273 -7.90 -10.16 15.97
C ILE A 273 -9.12 -11.10 15.93
N PHE A 274 -8.96 -12.39 16.19
CA PHE A 274 -10.05 -13.37 16.08
C PHE A 274 -11.23 -13.10 17.02
N GLU A 275 -12.43 -13.36 16.51
CA GLU A 275 -13.69 -13.40 17.25
C GLU A 275 -14.51 -14.62 16.80
N ASP A 276 -15.23 -15.27 17.71
CA ASP A 276 -15.96 -16.51 17.42
C ASP A 276 -16.93 -16.36 16.25
N GLU A 277 -17.61 -15.22 16.14
CA GLU A 277 -18.56 -14.98 15.05
C GLU A 277 -17.89 -14.65 13.71
N SER A 278 -16.59 -14.37 13.72
CA SER A 278 -15.77 -14.18 12.52
C SER A 278 -15.06 -15.45 12.08
N ALA A 279 -15.26 -16.58 12.79
CA ALA A 279 -14.53 -17.82 12.53
C ALA A 279 -14.50 -18.28 11.07
N PRO A 280 -15.58 -18.15 10.26
CA PRO A 280 -15.53 -18.51 8.85
C PRO A 280 -14.49 -17.72 8.02
N LEU A 281 -14.15 -16.50 8.42
CA LEU A 281 -13.14 -15.66 7.76
C LEU A 281 -11.71 -16.17 8.00
N PHE A 282 -11.48 -16.90 9.09
CA PHE A 282 -10.16 -17.42 9.50
C PHE A 282 -9.94 -18.87 9.07
N SER A 283 -10.39 -19.23 7.86
CA SER A 283 -10.03 -20.50 7.23
C SER A 283 -8.90 -20.29 6.24
N LEU A 284 -7.98 -21.25 6.14
CA LEU A 284 -6.86 -21.20 5.19
C LEU A 284 -7.36 -21.09 3.74
N GLN A 285 -8.52 -21.68 3.43
CA GLN A 285 -9.13 -21.57 2.11
C GLN A 285 -9.58 -20.14 1.82
N VAL A 286 -10.26 -19.46 2.74
CA VAL A 286 -10.66 -18.06 2.55
C VAL A 286 -9.42 -17.18 2.46
N TYR A 287 -8.48 -17.32 3.39
CA TYR A 287 -7.25 -16.54 3.44
C TYR A 287 -6.42 -16.67 2.15
N GLY A 288 -6.17 -17.91 1.71
CA GLY A 288 -5.44 -18.21 0.46
C GLY A 288 -6.15 -17.72 -0.80
N ASN A 289 -7.49 -17.67 -0.82
CA ASN A 289 -8.23 -17.09 -1.94
C ASN A 289 -8.19 -15.55 -1.96
N ILE A 290 -8.12 -14.89 -0.80
CA ILE A 290 -7.92 -13.43 -0.77
C ILE A 290 -6.52 -13.11 -1.29
N ILE A 291 -5.50 -13.82 -0.83
CA ILE A 291 -4.12 -13.62 -1.30
C ILE A 291 -4.04 -13.88 -2.81
N GLY A 292 -4.52 -15.04 -3.28
CA GLY A 292 -4.50 -15.36 -4.70
C GLY A 292 -5.34 -14.40 -5.56
N MET A 293 -6.33 -13.71 -4.99
CA MET A 293 -7.03 -12.62 -5.67
C MET A 293 -6.09 -11.44 -5.94
N PHE A 294 -5.30 -11.00 -4.97
CA PHE A 294 -4.37 -9.89 -5.22
C PHE A 294 -3.21 -10.31 -6.12
N GLU A 295 -2.65 -11.51 -5.91
CA GLU A 295 -1.61 -12.09 -6.76
C GLU A 295 -2.00 -12.12 -8.26
N LEU A 296 -3.20 -12.63 -8.57
CA LEU A 296 -3.67 -12.79 -9.95
C LEU A 296 -4.14 -11.49 -10.60
N ASN A 297 -4.42 -10.48 -9.79
CA ASN A 297 -4.91 -9.19 -10.26
C ASN A 297 -3.94 -8.10 -9.79
N ASN A 298 -2.62 -8.38 -9.82
CA ASN A 298 -1.61 -7.45 -9.31
C ASN A 298 -1.78 -6.10 -10.03
N LEU A 299 -2.28 -5.12 -9.30
CA LEU A 299 -2.70 -3.82 -9.79
C LEU A 299 -2.00 -2.80 -8.91
N ASP A 300 -0.80 -2.41 -9.34
CA ASP A 300 -0.05 -1.37 -8.69
C ASP A 300 -0.47 -0.01 -9.24
N LEU A 301 -0.56 0.96 -8.33
CA LEU A 301 -0.80 2.36 -8.67
C LEU A 301 0.51 3.11 -8.52
N VAL A 302 1.08 3.50 -9.65
CA VAL A 302 2.23 4.39 -9.68
C VAL A 302 1.73 5.83 -9.57
N VAL A 303 2.19 6.54 -8.53
CA VAL A 303 1.86 7.94 -8.28
C VAL A 303 3.12 8.77 -8.51
N ALA A 304 3.00 9.83 -9.31
CA ALA A 304 4.12 10.74 -9.57
C ALA A 304 4.65 11.35 -8.26
N SER A 305 5.96 11.37 -8.11
CA SER A 305 6.62 11.88 -6.91
C SER A 305 6.68 13.41 -6.97
N PRO A 306 6.14 14.14 -5.98
CA PRO A 306 6.24 15.59 -5.94
C PRO A 306 7.69 16.07 -5.75
N VAL A 307 8.59 15.20 -5.28
CA VAL A 307 10.03 15.50 -5.20
C VAL A 307 10.65 15.53 -6.60
N GLU A 308 10.21 14.64 -7.49
CA GLU A 308 10.66 14.64 -8.89
C GLU A 308 10.16 15.89 -9.62
N ASP A 309 8.86 16.19 -9.52
CA ASP A 309 8.27 17.39 -10.09
C ASP A 309 8.97 18.67 -9.60
N TYR A 310 9.35 18.69 -8.32
CA TYR A 310 10.11 19.79 -7.73
C TYR A 310 11.49 19.96 -8.37
N PHE A 311 12.27 18.88 -8.51
CA PHE A 311 13.61 18.98 -9.12
C PHE A 311 13.55 19.29 -10.62
N ILE A 312 12.56 18.77 -11.35
CA ILE A 312 12.30 19.16 -12.75
C ILE A 312 12.04 20.66 -12.83
N TYR A 313 11.20 21.19 -11.95
CA TYR A 313 10.93 22.62 -11.91
C TYR A 313 12.18 23.46 -11.64
N ILE A 314 13.05 23.04 -10.72
CA ILE A 314 14.34 23.73 -10.48
C ILE A 314 15.23 23.67 -11.73
N ASP A 315 15.26 22.54 -12.44
CA ASP A 315 16.07 22.38 -13.64
C ASP A 315 15.61 23.29 -14.79
N ASP A 316 14.31 23.54 -14.89
CA ASP A 316 13.66 24.38 -15.90
C ASP A 316 13.70 25.89 -15.60
N LEU A 317 14.22 26.32 -14.44
CA LEU A 317 14.32 27.73 -14.07
C LEU A 317 15.27 28.51 -15.01
N PRO A 318 15.04 29.83 -15.21
CA PRO A 318 16.01 30.71 -15.86
C PRO A 318 17.39 30.62 -15.20
N HIS A 319 18.46 30.72 -16.00
CA HIS A 319 19.83 30.45 -15.54
C HIS A 319 20.22 31.14 -14.22
N SER A 320 19.85 32.41 -14.02
CA SER A 320 20.16 33.13 -12.78
C SER A 320 19.46 32.54 -11.55
N GLU A 321 18.16 32.24 -11.67
CA GLU A 321 17.33 31.69 -10.60
C GLU A 321 17.71 30.23 -10.30
N LYS A 322 17.98 29.44 -11.34
CA LYS A 322 18.48 28.08 -11.24
C LYS A 322 19.79 28.02 -10.46
N THR A 323 20.75 28.87 -10.83
CA THR A 323 22.07 28.91 -10.17
C THR A 323 21.95 29.22 -8.68
N GLU A 324 21.03 30.11 -8.30
CA GLU A 324 20.78 30.45 -6.89
C GLU A 324 20.11 29.30 -6.14
N ALA A 325 19.04 28.71 -6.70
CA ALA A 325 18.32 27.60 -6.08
C ALA A 325 19.23 26.37 -5.89
N GLU A 326 20.05 26.05 -6.89
CA GLU A 326 20.96 24.91 -6.88
C GLU A 326 22.07 25.00 -5.84
N GLN A 327 22.37 26.18 -5.30
CA GLN A 327 23.32 26.30 -4.16
C GLN A 327 22.83 25.47 -2.96
N MET A 328 21.51 25.36 -2.78
CA MET A 328 20.90 24.60 -1.70
C MET A 328 20.43 23.22 -2.16
N THR A 329 19.86 23.12 -3.36
CA THR A 329 19.13 21.91 -3.80
C THR A 329 20.02 20.87 -4.46
N ARG A 330 21.11 21.27 -5.13
CA ARG A 330 22.00 20.35 -5.86
C ARG A 330 22.66 19.31 -4.94
N PRO A 331 23.20 19.66 -3.75
CA PRO A 331 23.75 18.66 -2.84
C PRO A 331 22.71 17.62 -2.39
N LEU A 332 21.46 18.04 -2.20
CA LEU A 332 20.36 17.14 -1.82
C LEU A 332 20.01 16.19 -2.98
N LEU A 333 19.89 16.73 -4.19
CA LEU A 333 19.65 15.93 -5.40
C LEU A 333 20.74 14.88 -5.60
N GLU A 334 22.00 15.28 -5.50
CA GLU A 334 23.14 14.38 -5.66
C GLU A 334 23.18 13.29 -4.57
N ALA A 335 22.75 13.60 -3.34
CA ALA A 335 22.66 12.63 -2.25
C ALA A 335 21.47 11.66 -2.40
N LEU A 336 20.38 12.10 -3.01
CA LEU A 336 19.25 11.26 -3.39
C LEU A 336 19.63 10.29 -4.54
N GLY A 337 20.63 10.61 -5.34
CA GLY A 337 21.14 9.74 -6.42
C GLY A 337 20.19 9.69 -7.60
N ASP A 338 20.23 8.62 -8.39
CA ASP A 338 19.35 8.46 -9.57
C ASP A 338 18.05 7.71 -9.21
N ASP A 339 18.03 7.01 -8.07
CA ASP A 339 16.88 6.18 -7.64
C ASP A 339 15.67 7.00 -7.18
N TYR A 340 15.77 8.33 -7.10
CA TYR A 340 14.66 9.13 -6.59
C TYR A 340 13.49 9.30 -7.55
N ALA A 341 13.77 9.14 -8.84
CA ALA A 341 12.81 9.13 -9.94
C ALA A 341 12.40 7.70 -10.33
N THR A 342 13.05 6.66 -9.78
CA THR A 342 12.67 5.28 -10.07
C THR A 342 11.35 4.97 -9.36
N CYS A 343 10.32 4.69 -10.16
CA CYS A 343 9.08 4.11 -9.64
C CYS A 343 9.43 2.78 -8.98
N CYS A 344 8.94 2.54 -7.78
CA CYS A 344 9.04 1.22 -7.16
C CYS A 344 8.19 0.26 -8.00
N GLU A 345 8.85 -0.72 -8.63
CA GLU A 345 8.17 -1.83 -9.33
C GLU A 345 7.46 -2.76 -8.35
#